data_AF-A0A0Q7WPT7-F1
#
_entry.id   AF-A0A0Q7WPT7-F1
#
_cell.length_a   1.000
_cell.length_b   1.000
_cell.length_c   1.000
_cell.angle_alpha   90.00
_cell.angle_beta   90.00
_cell.angle_gamma   90.00
#
_symmetry.space_group_name_H-M   'P 1'
#
loop_
_entity.id
_entity.type
_entity.pdbx_description
1 polymer ?
#
loop_
_entity_poly.entity_id
_entity_poly.type
_entity_poly.pdbx_seq_one_letter_code
_entity_poly.pdbx_strand_id
1 'polypeptide(L)'
;MSDQATALASVDFDKARFAATLKTRALPPYGSGQCAKYVRIALETAGMPTGPNPRLAKDYGPYLEGRGFTAVARFVSGDAVSKGVDSAGFKLEVGDVAVIQNPSSSTAGHIQGYDGANWISDFVQDAFWPGPAYRSEKPAYVIYRR
;
A
#
# COMPACT_ATOMS: atom_id res chain seq x y z
N MET A 1 -16.39 -42.56 6.71
CA MET A 1 -16.72 -41.23 7.26
C MET A 1 -15.78 -40.26 6.61
N SER A 2 -16.35 -39.32 5.86
CA SER A 2 -15.65 -38.41 4.96
C SER A 2 -15.07 -37.26 5.79
N ASP A 3 -13.77 -37.02 5.68
CA ASP A 3 -13.19 -35.76 6.12
C ASP A 3 -12.14 -35.34 5.09
N GLN A 4 -12.64 -34.82 3.97
CA GLN A 4 -11.84 -34.01 3.05
C GLN A 4 -12.06 -32.56 3.47
N ALA A 5 -11.32 -32.12 4.47
CA ALA A 5 -11.10 -30.71 4.70
C ALA A 5 -10.34 -30.19 3.47
N THR A 6 -11.05 -29.55 2.55
CA THR A 6 -10.44 -28.80 1.44
C THR A 6 -9.54 -27.74 2.06
N ALA A 7 -8.25 -28.05 2.15
CA ALA A 7 -7.23 -27.04 2.35
C ALA A 7 -7.39 -26.05 1.20
N LEU A 8 -7.92 -24.86 1.49
CA LEU A 8 -7.84 -23.73 0.58
C LEU A 8 -6.35 -23.57 0.30
N ALA A 9 -5.91 -24.01 -0.88
CA ALA A 9 -4.60 -23.67 -1.39
C ALA A 9 -4.44 -22.16 -1.17
N SER A 10 -3.37 -21.75 -0.50
CA SER A 10 -3.05 -20.35 -0.37
C SER A 10 -3.02 -19.77 -1.77
N VAL A 11 -4.04 -19.00 -2.14
CA VAL A 11 -3.99 -18.25 -3.38
C VAL A 11 -2.85 -17.27 -3.18
N ASP A 12 -1.77 -17.49 -3.91
CA ASP A 12 -0.63 -16.59 -3.92
C ASP A 12 -1.11 -15.20 -4.30
N PHE A 13 -0.55 -14.17 -3.66
CA PHE A 13 -0.95 -12.81 -3.91
C PHE A 13 -0.53 -12.38 -5.33
N ASP A 14 -1.51 -12.07 -6.18
CA ASP A 14 -1.25 -11.72 -7.58
C ASP A 14 -0.81 -10.25 -7.71
N LYS A 15 0.50 -10.04 -7.62
CA LYS A 15 1.15 -8.71 -7.74
C LYS A 15 0.80 -7.99 -9.05
N ALA A 16 0.67 -8.71 -10.16
CA ALA A 16 0.34 -8.12 -11.45
C ALA A 16 -1.11 -7.61 -11.47
N ARG A 17 -2.04 -8.41 -10.94
CA ARG A 17 -3.45 -8.02 -10.81
C ARG A 17 -3.66 -6.91 -9.81
N PHE A 18 -2.89 -6.86 -8.72
CA PHE A 18 -2.86 -5.73 -7.79
C PHE A 18 -2.49 -4.43 -8.53
N ALA A 19 -1.34 -4.42 -9.21
CA ALA A 19 -0.84 -3.26 -9.93
C ALA A 19 -1.80 -2.81 -11.05
N ALA A 20 -2.36 -3.76 -11.81
CA ALA A 20 -3.35 -3.47 -12.85
C ALA A 20 -4.63 -2.86 -12.26
N THR A 21 -5.11 -3.36 -11.12
CA THR A 21 -6.31 -2.83 -10.46
C THR A 21 -6.09 -1.41 -9.94
N LEU A 22 -4.92 -1.12 -9.37
CA LEU A 22 -4.56 0.24 -8.99
C LEU A 22 -4.57 1.19 -10.20
N LYS A 23 -3.88 0.82 -11.28
CA LYS A 23 -3.80 1.62 -12.52
C LYS A 23 -5.17 1.90 -13.13
N THR A 24 -5.97 0.86 -13.30
CA THR A 24 -7.28 0.96 -13.99
C THR A 24 -8.31 1.75 -13.19
N ARG A 25 -8.17 1.79 -11.87
CA ARG A 25 -9.09 2.53 -10.99
C ARG A 25 -8.59 3.91 -10.61
N ALA A 26 -7.33 4.25 -10.88
CA ALA A 26 -6.77 5.55 -10.54
C ALA A 26 -7.59 6.69 -11.17
N LEU A 27 -7.87 7.73 -10.38
CA LEU A 27 -8.60 8.90 -10.81
C LEU A 27 -7.64 9.91 -11.49
N PRO A 28 -8.00 10.47 -12.65
CA PRO A 28 -7.24 11.54 -13.27
C PRO A 28 -7.71 12.93 -12.81
N PRO A 29 -6.82 13.93 -12.71
CA PRO A 29 -5.36 13.83 -12.57
C PRO A 29 -4.91 13.62 -11.10
N TYR A 30 -5.83 13.75 -10.15
CA TYR A 30 -5.57 13.67 -8.71
C TYR A 30 -6.60 12.78 -8.00
N GLY A 31 -6.26 12.35 -6.79
CA GLY A 31 -7.13 11.52 -5.95
C GLY A 31 -8.32 12.29 -5.36
N SER A 32 -9.21 11.55 -4.69
CA SER A 32 -10.39 12.09 -3.99
C SER A 32 -10.34 11.83 -2.47
N GLY A 33 -9.15 11.53 -1.93
CA GLY A 33 -8.96 11.21 -0.52
C GLY A 33 -9.47 9.82 -0.16
N GLN A 34 -9.55 8.90 -1.13
CA GLN A 34 -10.08 7.55 -0.96
C GLN A 34 -8.98 6.48 -1.07
N CYS A 35 -7.72 6.82 -0.82
CA CYS A 35 -6.56 5.93 -0.96
C CYS A 35 -6.78 4.56 -0.28
N ALA A 36 -7.24 4.53 0.97
CA ALA A 36 -7.55 3.30 1.70
C ALA A 36 -8.54 2.39 0.96
N LYS A 37 -9.61 2.96 0.39
CA LYS A 37 -10.62 2.19 -0.35
C LYS A 37 -10.05 1.62 -1.66
N TYR A 38 -9.30 2.42 -2.42
CA TYR A 38 -8.81 2.02 -3.73
C TYR A 38 -7.70 0.98 -3.63
N VAL A 39 -6.76 1.18 -2.71
CA VAL A 39 -5.71 0.18 -2.43
C VAL A 39 -6.33 -1.11 -1.88
N ARG A 40 -7.32 -1.03 -0.98
CA ARG A 40 -8.02 -2.23 -0.50
C ARG A 40 -8.68 -3.02 -1.62
N ILE A 41 -9.40 -2.36 -2.54
CA ILE A 41 -10.00 -3.05 -3.69
C ILE A 41 -8.93 -3.79 -4.50
N ALA A 42 -7.77 -3.15 -4.73
CA ALA A 42 -6.67 -3.80 -5.43
C ALA A 42 -6.11 -5.00 -4.65
N LEU A 43 -5.91 -4.89 -3.34
CA LEU A 43 -5.45 -5.98 -2.48
C LEU A 43 -6.40 -7.18 -2.51
N GLU A 44 -7.70 -6.94 -2.31
CA GLU A 44 -8.75 -7.96 -2.33
C GLU A 44 -8.84 -8.62 -3.72
N THR A 45 -8.75 -7.83 -4.80
CA THR A 45 -8.76 -8.34 -6.18
C THR A 45 -7.55 -9.21 -6.49
N ALA A 46 -6.42 -8.98 -5.82
CA ALA A 46 -5.20 -9.76 -5.91
C ALA A 46 -5.17 -10.98 -4.96
N GLY A 47 -6.28 -11.31 -4.30
CA GLY A 47 -6.41 -12.51 -3.47
C GLY A 47 -6.11 -12.32 -1.99
N MET A 48 -5.94 -11.07 -1.52
CA MET A 48 -5.87 -10.81 -0.08
C MET A 48 -7.23 -11.07 0.59
N PRO A 49 -7.30 -11.85 1.70
CA PRO A 49 -8.56 -12.14 2.38
C PRO A 49 -9.32 -10.88 2.85
N THR A 50 -10.62 -10.83 2.58
CA THR A 50 -11.52 -9.74 3.02
C THR A 50 -11.78 -9.80 4.53
N GLY A 51 -12.20 -8.69 5.13
CA GLY A 51 -12.68 -8.66 6.52
C GLY A 51 -13.00 -7.24 7.00
N PRO A 52 -13.10 -7.02 8.33
CA PRO A 52 -13.24 -5.68 8.88
C PRO A 52 -12.04 -4.82 8.48
N ASN A 53 -12.33 -3.71 7.80
CA ASN A 53 -11.31 -2.87 7.18
C ASN A 53 -10.98 -1.66 8.06
N PRO A 54 -9.71 -1.29 8.21
CA PRO A 54 -9.35 -0.05 8.86
C PRO A 54 -9.99 1.13 8.14
N ARG A 55 -10.53 2.07 8.92
CA ARG A 55 -11.11 3.31 8.38
C ARG A 55 -10.02 4.25 7.85
N LEU A 56 -8.91 4.35 8.56
CA LEU A 56 -7.82 5.26 8.25
C LEU A 56 -6.68 4.51 7.56
N ALA A 57 -6.03 5.16 6.59
CA ALA A 57 -4.92 4.57 5.85
C ALA A 57 -3.73 4.25 6.77
N LYS A 58 -3.41 5.11 7.74
CA LYS A 58 -2.31 4.90 8.69
C LYS A 58 -2.43 3.61 9.52
N ASP A 59 -3.62 3.05 9.63
CA ASP A 59 -3.93 1.86 10.45
C ASP A 59 -3.84 0.55 9.64
N TYR A 60 -3.44 0.60 8.37
CA TYR A 60 -3.37 -0.60 7.52
C TYR A 60 -2.21 -1.54 7.85
N GLY A 61 -1.20 -1.10 8.61
CA GLY A 61 -0.03 -1.93 8.93
C GLY A 61 -0.40 -3.28 9.57
N PRO A 62 -1.00 -3.29 10.78
CA PRO A 62 -1.45 -4.53 11.42
C PRO A 62 -2.48 -5.32 10.58
N TYR A 63 -3.29 -4.63 9.79
CA TYR A 63 -4.28 -5.26 8.91
C TYR A 63 -3.62 -6.08 7.79
N LEU A 64 -2.54 -5.56 7.19
CA LEU A 64 -1.73 -6.23 6.18
C LEU A 64 -0.94 -7.40 6.79
N GLU A 65 -0.31 -7.19 7.96
CA GLU A 65 0.44 -8.23 8.67
C GLU A 65 -0.45 -9.43 9.02
N GLY A 66 -1.66 -9.18 9.53
CA GLY A 66 -2.66 -10.23 9.79
C GLY A 66 -3.16 -10.98 8.54
N ARG A 67 -2.74 -10.56 7.33
CA ARG A 67 -3.08 -11.15 6.03
C ARG A 67 -1.85 -11.63 5.25
N GLY A 68 -0.75 -11.86 5.96
CA GLY A 68 0.46 -12.50 5.42
C GLY A 68 1.40 -11.55 4.71
N PHE A 69 1.23 -10.24 4.83
CA PHE A 69 2.27 -9.29 4.42
C PHE A 69 3.33 -9.18 5.51
N THR A 70 4.56 -8.89 5.10
CA THR A 70 5.68 -8.63 6.02
C THR A 70 6.21 -7.22 5.80
N ALA A 71 6.58 -6.54 6.88
CA ALA A 71 7.27 -5.26 6.79
C ALA A 71 8.72 -5.48 6.30
N VAL A 72 9.03 -4.99 5.10
CA VAL A 72 10.34 -5.16 4.47
C VAL A 72 11.26 -3.94 4.65
N ALA A 73 10.68 -2.79 5.00
CA ALA A 73 11.44 -1.59 5.34
C ALA A 73 10.60 -0.67 6.24
N ARG A 74 11.26 -0.01 7.20
CA ARG A 74 10.66 0.95 8.14
C ARG A 74 11.48 2.22 8.13
N PHE A 75 10.79 3.35 8.06
CA PHE A 75 11.39 4.67 7.93
C PHE A 75 10.78 5.60 8.95
N VAL A 76 11.62 6.43 9.55
CA VAL A 76 11.23 7.42 10.55
C VAL A 76 11.03 8.77 9.90
N SER A 77 10.34 9.67 10.60
CA SER A 77 10.04 10.99 10.04
C SER A 77 11.32 11.75 9.66
N GLY A 78 11.33 12.37 8.49
CA GLY A 78 12.47 13.12 7.96
C GLY A 78 13.35 12.38 6.96
N ASP A 79 13.20 11.05 6.83
CA ASP A 79 13.97 10.25 5.89
C ASP A 79 13.78 10.72 4.43
N ALA A 80 14.89 10.79 3.68
CA ALA A 80 14.86 11.13 2.26
C ALA A 80 14.44 9.90 1.44
N VAL A 81 13.41 10.04 0.62
CA VAL A 81 12.89 8.96 -0.23
C VAL A 81 12.80 9.48 -1.65
N SER A 82 13.45 8.79 -2.58
CA SER A 82 13.35 9.07 -4.01
C SER A 82 12.27 8.19 -4.65
N LYS A 83 11.74 8.62 -5.81
CA LYS A 83 10.77 7.83 -6.58
C LYS A 83 11.46 6.57 -7.10
N GLY A 84 11.33 5.46 -6.37
CA GLY A 84 11.91 4.18 -6.75
C GLY A 84 12.92 3.56 -5.76
N VAL A 85 13.46 4.33 -4.79
CA VAL A 85 14.77 4.04 -4.12
C VAL A 85 14.85 4.85 -2.80
N ASP A 86 15.27 4.35 -1.63
CA ASP A 86 16.49 3.68 -1.10
C ASP A 86 17.16 4.55 -0.03
N SER A 87 17.11 4.02 1.19
CA SER A 87 18.16 4.14 2.18
C SER A 87 18.68 2.72 2.42
N ALA A 88 19.95 2.46 2.09
CA ALA A 88 20.67 1.20 2.32
C ALA A 88 20.32 -0.02 1.42
N GLY A 89 20.10 0.19 0.12
CA GLY A 89 20.01 -0.93 -0.84
C GLY A 89 18.66 -1.66 -0.88
N PHE A 90 17.61 -1.03 -0.35
CA PHE A 90 16.25 -1.51 -0.47
C PHE A 90 15.73 -1.34 -1.90
N LYS A 91 15.34 -2.45 -2.55
CA LYS A 91 14.78 -2.47 -3.90
C LYS A 91 13.26 -2.65 -3.84
N LEU A 92 12.54 -1.74 -4.48
CA LEU A 92 11.09 -1.86 -4.65
C LEU A 92 10.72 -3.01 -5.59
N GLU A 93 9.63 -3.67 -5.26
CA GLU A 93 9.00 -4.70 -6.08
C GLU A 93 7.56 -4.33 -6.41
N VAL A 94 7.07 -4.77 -7.57
CA VAL A 94 5.65 -4.70 -7.90
C VAL A 94 4.85 -5.34 -6.75
N GLY A 95 3.80 -4.66 -6.29
CA GLY A 95 3.00 -5.16 -5.18
C GLY A 95 3.45 -4.69 -3.80
N ASP A 96 4.56 -3.96 -3.68
CA ASP A 96 4.89 -3.27 -2.44
C ASP A 96 3.79 -2.29 -2.04
N VAL A 97 3.46 -2.26 -0.75
CA VAL A 97 2.43 -1.38 -0.18
C VAL A 97 3.08 -0.50 0.87
N ALA A 98 3.08 0.81 0.65
CA ALA A 98 3.53 1.77 1.64
C ALA A 98 2.33 2.26 2.47
N VAL A 99 2.46 2.18 3.80
CA VAL A 99 1.54 2.80 4.76
C VAL A 99 2.27 3.96 5.42
N ILE A 100 1.76 5.17 5.21
CA ILE A 100 2.36 6.43 5.62
C ILE A 100 1.53 7.03 6.76
N GLN A 101 2.19 7.45 7.83
CA GLN A 101 1.54 8.16 8.92
C GLN A 101 1.03 9.54 8.46
N ASN A 102 0.16 10.15 9.28
CA ASN A 102 -0.46 11.40 8.93
C ASN A 102 0.51 12.60 9.09
N PRO A 103 0.46 13.60 8.19
CA PRO A 103 1.04 14.90 8.45
C PRO A 103 0.17 15.66 9.47
N SER A 104 0.64 16.80 9.94
CA SER A 104 -0.06 17.68 10.87
C SER A 104 -1.44 18.14 10.36
N SER A 105 -1.61 18.22 9.03
CA SER A 105 -2.83 18.71 8.38
C SER A 105 -3.94 17.65 8.22
N SER A 106 -3.72 16.41 8.62
CA SER A 106 -4.68 15.30 8.45
C SER A 106 -4.54 14.30 9.59
N THR A 107 -5.56 13.48 9.83
CA THR A 107 -5.51 12.36 10.79
C THR A 107 -5.50 10.99 10.11
N ALA A 108 -5.72 10.94 8.79
CA ALA A 108 -6.00 9.69 8.10
C ALA A 108 -4.76 8.89 7.69
N GLY A 109 -3.61 9.56 7.52
CA GLY A 109 -2.44 8.96 6.87
C GLY A 109 -2.67 8.72 5.38
N HIS A 110 -1.78 7.96 4.77
CA HIS A 110 -1.88 7.59 3.36
C HIS A 110 -1.46 6.14 3.12
N ILE A 111 -2.01 5.52 2.08
CA ILE A 111 -1.61 4.18 1.63
C ILE A 111 -1.54 4.15 0.11
N GLN A 112 -0.53 3.48 -0.41
CA GLN A 112 -0.25 3.40 -1.84
C GLN A 112 0.46 2.09 -2.18
N GLY A 113 0.24 1.58 -3.39
CA GLY A 113 0.94 0.41 -3.92
C GLY A 113 1.92 0.77 -5.04
N TYR A 114 2.99 0.00 -5.18
CA TYR A 114 3.97 0.15 -6.25
C TYR A 114 3.61 -0.74 -7.45
N ASP A 115 3.51 -0.13 -8.63
CA ASP A 115 3.15 -0.84 -9.86
C ASP A 115 4.36 -1.37 -10.65
N GLY A 116 5.58 -1.18 -10.14
CA GLY A 116 6.85 -1.42 -10.83
C GLY A 116 7.57 -0.16 -11.31
N ALA A 117 6.89 0.98 -11.39
CA ALA A 117 7.39 2.26 -11.86
C ALA A 117 6.85 3.48 -11.07
N ASN A 118 5.60 3.42 -10.62
CA ASN A 118 4.89 4.49 -9.92
C ASN A 118 4.26 3.97 -8.62
N TRP A 119 4.14 4.90 -7.67
CA TRP A 119 3.26 4.74 -6.53
C TRP A 119 1.85 5.14 -6.92
N ILE A 120 0.87 4.32 -6.59
CA ILE A 120 -0.53 4.53 -6.93
C ILE A 120 -1.40 4.31 -5.69
N SER A 121 -2.27 5.26 -5.42
CA SER A 121 -3.31 5.17 -4.39
C SER A 121 -4.70 5.10 -5.05
N ASP A 122 -5.53 6.09 -4.79
CA ASP A 122 -6.69 6.48 -5.57
C ASP A 122 -6.34 7.31 -6.83
N PHE A 123 -5.06 7.61 -7.06
CA PHE A 123 -4.53 8.24 -8.28
C PHE A 123 -3.08 7.80 -8.52
N VAL A 124 -2.58 7.99 -9.75
CA VAL A 124 -1.16 7.74 -10.09
C VAL A 124 -0.32 8.91 -9.60
N GLN A 125 0.72 8.64 -8.81
CA GLN A 125 1.52 9.68 -8.19
C GLN A 125 2.83 9.94 -8.94
N ASP A 126 3.16 11.22 -9.11
CA ASP A 126 4.43 11.62 -9.71
C ASP A 126 5.63 11.35 -8.80
N ALA A 127 5.41 11.22 -7.49
CA ALA A 127 6.44 10.96 -6.48
C ALA A 127 5.90 10.08 -5.34
N PHE A 128 6.78 9.65 -4.43
CA PHE A 128 6.40 8.86 -3.26
C PHE A 128 5.44 9.60 -2.33
N TRP A 129 5.72 10.87 -2.04
CA TRP A 129 4.87 11.68 -1.17
C TRP A 129 3.65 12.20 -1.95
N PRO A 130 2.42 11.88 -1.51
CA PRO A 130 1.20 12.09 -2.30
C PRO A 130 0.76 13.56 -2.39
N GLY A 131 1.37 14.47 -1.61
CA GLY A 131 1.00 15.87 -1.62
C GLY A 131 1.96 16.78 -0.87
N PRO A 132 1.74 18.11 -0.90
CA PRO A 132 2.66 19.10 -0.33
C PRO A 132 2.96 18.90 1.16
N ALA A 133 1.94 18.65 2.00
CA ALA A 133 2.14 18.43 3.44
C ALA A 133 3.04 17.21 3.71
N TYR A 134 2.79 16.09 3.02
CA TYR A 134 3.62 14.89 3.11
C TYR A 134 5.05 15.13 2.64
N ARG A 135 5.26 15.90 1.56
CA ARG A 135 6.59 16.26 1.07
C ARG A 135 7.37 17.12 2.07
N SER A 136 6.68 18.03 2.75
CA SER A 136 7.28 18.95 3.72
C SER A 136 7.62 18.23 5.02
N GLU A 137 6.68 17.45 5.56
CA GLU A 137 6.81 16.86 6.89
C GLU A 137 7.46 15.49 6.90
N LYS A 138 7.44 14.78 5.76
CA LYS A 138 7.96 13.43 5.57
C LYS A 138 7.61 12.47 6.73
N PRO A 139 6.31 12.21 7.00
CA PRO A 139 5.90 11.36 8.12
C PRO A 139 6.50 9.95 8.02
N ALA A 140 6.72 9.32 9.17
CA ALA A 140 7.13 7.92 9.25
C ALA A 140 6.24 7.00 8.39
N TYR A 141 6.83 5.94 7.84
CA TYR A 141 6.12 4.99 7.00
C TYR A 141 6.76 3.60 7.04
N VAL A 142 5.99 2.61 6.62
CA VAL A 142 6.43 1.22 6.52
C VAL A 142 6.04 0.69 5.14
N ILE A 143 6.95 -0.08 4.52
CA ILE A 143 6.68 -0.80 3.28
C ILE A 143 6.44 -2.27 3.61
N TYR A 144 5.34 -2.78 3.08
CA TYR A 144 4.87 -4.15 3.25
C TYR A 144 4.93 -4.90 1.92
N ARG A 145 5.30 -6.18 1.99
CA ARG A 145 5.40 -7.07 0.83
C ARG A 145 4.79 -8.43 1.13
N ARG A 146 4.19 -9.03 0.11
CA ARG A 146 3.75 -10.42 0.07
C ARG A 146 4.19 -11.04 -1.25
#